data_AF-A0A2N2Z9M3-F1
#
_entry.id   AF-A0A2N2Z9M3-F1
#
_cell.length_a   1.000
_cell.length_b   1.000
_cell.length_c   1.000
_cell.angle_alpha   90.00
_cell.angle_beta   90.00
_cell.angle_gamma   90.00
#
_symmetry.space_group_name_H-M   'P 1'
#
loop_
_entity.id
_entity.type
_entity.pdbx_description
1 polymer ?
#
loop_
_entity_poly.entity_id
_entity_poly.type
_entity_poly.pdbx_seq_one_letter_code
_entity_poly.pdbx_strand_id
1 'polypeptide(L)'
;MRKKITTIFVVASLLFAFGCGSKEKKAEKEYSSTFTPMEIVIPDELKDNPEAVEYINNMAKATDAYALAVEKFAAEVYKMGFKEGEELSTMQKIKLMTILAEHFEGIAKSSEPMLKYFEESNFMLNEFNETEIAAFAVVMDRFQARMEELEKKYESLSLVADN
;
A
#
# COMPACT_ATOMS: atom_id res chain seq x y z
N MET A 1 29.75 24.26 -6.92
CA MET A 1 29.81 22.92 -6.29
C MET A 1 28.68 22.07 -6.86
N ARG A 2 29.02 21.05 -7.66
CA ARG A 2 28.07 20.06 -8.19
C ARG A 2 27.99 18.90 -7.20
N LYS A 3 26.81 18.61 -6.65
CA LYS A 3 26.50 17.28 -6.12
C LYS A 3 25.60 16.58 -7.13
N LYS A 4 26.21 15.76 -7.98
CA LYS A 4 25.55 14.61 -8.62
C LYS A 4 25.65 13.43 -7.65
N ILE A 5 24.77 12.43 -7.80
CA ILE A 5 24.92 10.99 -7.50
C ILE A 5 23.75 10.43 -6.63
N THR A 6 22.82 9.80 -7.36
CA THR A 6 22.36 8.41 -7.14
C THR A 6 21.25 8.14 -6.13
N THR A 7 20.01 8.11 -6.63
CA THR A 7 18.90 7.37 -6.00
C THR A 7 18.11 6.62 -7.08
N ILE A 8 18.77 5.71 -7.81
CA ILE A 8 18.12 4.71 -8.66
C ILE A 8 18.91 3.42 -8.50
N PHE A 9 18.82 2.74 -7.35
CA PHE A 9 19.47 1.43 -7.18
C PHE A 9 18.93 0.59 -6.00
N VAL A 10 17.63 0.64 -5.71
CA VAL A 10 17.03 -0.24 -4.66
C VAL A 10 16.30 -1.44 -5.28
N VAL A 11 15.93 -1.40 -6.56
CA VAL A 11 15.15 -2.49 -7.20
C VAL A 11 16.03 -3.64 -7.71
N ALA A 12 17.35 -3.45 -7.84
CA ALA A 12 18.24 -4.42 -8.51
C ALA A 12 18.96 -5.40 -7.56
N SER A 13 18.89 -5.20 -6.24
CA SER A 13 19.64 -6.00 -5.25
C SER A 13 19.00 -7.36 -4.93
N LEU A 14 17.75 -7.58 -5.33
CA LEU A 14 16.93 -8.75 -5.00
C LEU A 14 17.33 -10.07 -5.71
N LEU A 15 18.38 -10.07 -6.55
CA LEU A 15 18.64 -11.17 -7.49
C LEU A 15 19.84 -12.08 -7.18
N PHE A 16 20.64 -11.86 -6.14
CA PHE A 16 21.98 -12.50 -6.12
C PHE A 16 22.48 -13.19 -4.85
N ALA A 17 21.65 -13.43 -3.84
CA ALA A 17 22.09 -14.25 -2.73
C ALA A 17 21.03 -15.29 -2.37
N PHE A 18 21.44 -16.33 -1.66
CA PHE A 18 20.65 -17.40 -1.02
C PHE A 18 20.71 -18.76 -1.71
N GLY A 19 21.85 -19.42 -1.42
CA GLY A 19 21.92 -20.87 -1.37
C GLY A 19 21.31 -21.43 -0.08
N CYS A 20 20.63 -22.57 -0.24
CA CYS A 20 20.37 -23.67 0.69
C CYS A 20 19.83 -23.41 2.12
N GLY A 21 18.65 -24.01 2.41
CA GLY A 21 18.52 -24.81 3.65
C GLY A 21 17.14 -24.95 4.33
N SER A 22 16.39 -25.99 3.94
CA SER A 22 15.40 -26.76 4.74
C SER A 22 14.01 -26.18 5.08
N LYS A 23 13.05 -27.11 5.14
CA LYS A 23 11.59 -26.95 4.99
C LYS A 23 10.85 -27.15 6.32
N GLU A 24 9.80 -26.37 6.58
CA GLU A 24 8.63 -26.81 7.35
C GLU A 24 7.35 -26.08 6.87
N LYS A 25 6.24 -26.81 6.71
CA LYS A 25 4.93 -26.31 6.22
C LYS A 25 3.93 -26.23 7.38
N LYS A 26 3.24 -25.09 7.55
CA LYS A 26 2.05 -24.94 8.42
C LYS A 26 0.79 -24.66 7.59
N ALA A 27 -0.35 -25.18 8.10
CA ALA A 27 -1.65 -25.26 7.44
C ALA A 27 -2.38 -23.90 7.30
N GLU A 28 -3.15 -23.76 6.22
CA GLU A 28 -3.94 -22.57 5.83
C GLU A 28 -5.11 -22.29 6.78
N LYS A 29 -5.21 -21.05 7.28
CA LYS A 29 -6.44 -20.49 7.87
C LYS A 29 -7.25 -19.74 6.80
N GLU A 30 -8.56 -19.89 6.84
CA GLU A 30 -9.53 -19.10 6.05
C GLU A 30 -9.33 -17.59 6.33
N TYR A 31 -9.43 -16.77 5.27
CA TYR A 31 -9.10 -15.33 5.34
C TYR A 31 -10.18 -14.53 6.06
N SER A 32 -9.83 -13.84 7.15
CA SER A 32 -10.59 -12.72 7.70
C SER A 32 -9.75 -11.45 7.67
N SER A 33 -10.27 -10.39 7.06
CA SER A 33 -9.66 -9.06 7.17
C SER A 33 -9.55 -8.68 8.65
N THR A 34 -8.44 -8.07 9.04
CA THR A 34 -8.25 -7.55 10.41
C THR A 34 -8.38 -6.03 10.46
N PHE A 35 -8.72 -5.37 9.34
CA PHE A 35 -8.91 -3.93 9.33
C PHE A 35 -10.22 -3.56 10.01
N THR A 36 -10.09 -2.91 11.16
CA THR A 36 -11.17 -2.10 11.71
C THR A 36 -11.19 -0.74 11.00
N PRO A 37 -12.37 -0.15 10.75
CA PRO A 37 -12.45 1.24 10.28
C PRO A 37 -11.67 2.14 11.22
N MET A 38 -10.67 2.86 10.72
CA MET A 38 -9.97 3.87 11.50
C MET A 38 -10.92 5.05 11.66
N GLU A 39 -11.00 5.59 12.88
CA GLU A 39 -11.75 6.81 13.13
C GLU A 39 -11.22 7.95 12.25
N ILE A 40 -12.13 8.76 11.71
CA ILE A 40 -11.75 9.93 10.92
C ILE A 40 -11.59 11.08 11.90
N VAL A 41 -10.36 11.48 12.17
CA VAL A 41 -10.05 12.63 13.04
C VAL A 41 -9.88 13.85 12.16
N ILE A 42 -10.81 14.80 12.26
CA ILE A 42 -10.74 16.10 11.56
C ILE A 42 -10.21 17.15 12.56
N PRO A 43 -9.07 17.80 12.29
CA PRO A 43 -8.55 18.90 13.10
C PRO A 43 -9.57 20.03 13.30
N ASP A 44 -9.59 20.64 14.48
CA ASP A 44 -10.54 21.71 14.83
C ASP A 44 -10.53 22.87 13.81
N GLU A 45 -9.33 23.23 13.33
CA GLU A 45 -9.10 24.27 12.32
C GLU A 45 -9.74 23.98 10.95
N LEU A 46 -10.13 22.74 10.67
CA LEU A 46 -10.76 22.33 9.41
C LEU A 46 -12.26 22.04 9.55
N LYS A 47 -12.79 21.94 10.78
CA LYS A 47 -14.20 21.52 11.03
C LYS A 47 -15.23 22.46 10.44
N ASP A 48 -14.92 23.75 10.39
CA ASP A 48 -15.82 24.77 9.85
C ASP A 48 -15.66 24.96 8.32
N ASN A 49 -14.75 24.24 7.68
CA ASN A 49 -14.58 24.25 6.22
C ASN A 49 -15.25 23.00 5.61
N PRO A 50 -16.46 23.12 5.02
CA PRO A 50 -17.20 21.97 4.51
C PRO A 50 -16.49 21.25 3.36
N GLU A 51 -15.73 21.97 2.53
CA GLU A 51 -14.98 21.39 1.42
C GLU A 51 -13.81 20.54 1.94
N ALA A 52 -13.07 21.04 2.94
CA ALA A 52 -12.00 20.29 3.60
C ALA A 52 -12.54 19.05 4.32
N VAL A 53 -13.68 19.17 5.01
CA VAL A 53 -14.36 18.05 5.68
C VAL A 53 -14.80 17.00 4.67
N GLU A 54 -15.41 17.41 3.55
CA GLU A 54 -15.83 16.50 2.49
C GLU A 54 -14.62 15.79 1.86
N TYR A 55 -13.56 16.55 1.57
CA TYR A 55 -12.31 16.03 1.05
C TYR A 55 -11.72 14.95 1.98
N ILE A 56 -11.53 15.25 3.27
CA ILE A 56 -10.99 14.31 4.26
C ILE A 56 -11.84 13.05 4.32
N ASN A 57 -13.17 13.18 4.35
CA ASN A 57 -14.07 12.04 4.42
C ASN A 57 -14.03 11.15 3.18
N ASN A 58 -14.02 11.75 1.99
CA ASN A 58 -14.00 11.01 0.73
C ASN A 58 -12.66 10.30 0.53
N MET A 59 -11.57 10.99 0.84
CA MET A 59 -10.23 10.42 0.74
C MET A 59 -9.98 9.36 1.81
N ALA A 60 -10.47 9.53 3.05
CA ALA A 60 -10.37 8.52 4.09
C ALA A 60 -11.05 7.20 3.67
N LYS A 61 -12.22 7.28 3.02
CA LYS A 61 -12.91 6.12 2.45
C LYS A 61 -12.13 5.48 1.30
N ALA A 62 -11.53 6.30 0.42
CA ALA A 62 -10.71 5.81 -0.68
C ALA A 62 -9.46 5.08 -0.17
N THR A 63 -8.78 5.65 0.83
CA THR A 63 -7.64 5.04 1.53
C THR A 63 -8.00 3.70 2.14
N ASP A 64 -9.14 3.61 2.84
CA ASP A 64 -9.60 2.35 3.43
C ASP A 64 -9.95 1.30 2.36
N ALA A 65 -10.65 1.71 1.30
CA ALA A 65 -10.99 0.83 0.18
C ALA A 65 -9.74 0.30 -0.51
N TYR A 66 -8.72 1.15 -0.68
CA TYR A 66 -7.42 0.78 -1.24
C TYR A 66 -6.68 -0.21 -0.33
N ALA A 67 -6.59 0.08 0.96
CA ALA A 67 -5.95 -0.81 1.92
C ALA A 67 -6.61 -2.19 1.93
N LEU A 68 -7.94 -2.26 1.88
CA LEU A 68 -8.69 -3.52 1.79
C LEU A 68 -8.45 -4.27 0.47
N ALA A 69 -8.34 -3.56 -0.66
CA ALA A 69 -8.03 -4.19 -1.95
C ALA A 69 -6.62 -4.80 -1.94
N VAL A 70 -5.65 -4.06 -1.41
CA VAL A 70 -4.26 -4.54 -1.23
C VAL A 70 -4.21 -5.70 -0.25
N GLU A 71 -4.99 -5.67 0.84
CA GLU A 71 -5.05 -6.76 1.83
C GLU A 71 -5.51 -8.08 1.21
N LYS A 72 -6.56 -8.03 0.37
CA LYS A 72 -7.11 -9.21 -0.30
C LYS A 72 -6.08 -9.83 -1.24
N PHE A 73 -5.42 -8.99 -2.03
CA PHE A 73 -4.32 -9.41 -2.89
C PHE A 73 -3.19 -10.05 -2.07
N ALA A 74 -2.71 -9.34 -1.03
CA ALA A 74 -1.64 -9.81 -0.15
C ALA A 74 -1.99 -11.13 0.54
N ALA A 75 -3.24 -11.33 0.94
CA ALA A 75 -3.70 -12.57 1.57
C ALA A 75 -3.64 -13.77 0.62
N GLU A 76 -4.00 -13.58 -0.65
CA GLU A 76 -3.93 -14.65 -1.64
C GLU A 76 -2.49 -14.97 -2.04
N VAL A 77 -1.65 -13.94 -2.15
CA VAL A 77 -0.20 -14.11 -2.32
C VAL A 77 0.40 -14.85 -1.13
N TYR A 78 0.01 -14.51 0.11
CA TYR A 78 0.49 -15.17 1.32
C TYR A 78 0.13 -16.67 1.34
N LYS A 79 -1.08 -17.04 0.90
CA LYS A 79 -1.50 -18.46 0.77
C LYS A 79 -0.65 -19.25 -0.22
N MET A 80 0.04 -18.59 -1.15
CA MET A 80 0.98 -19.28 -2.05
C MET A 80 2.18 -19.85 -1.30
N GLY A 81 2.43 -19.40 -0.06
CA GLY A 81 3.47 -19.94 0.81
C GLY A 81 4.87 -19.73 0.23
N PHE A 82 5.08 -18.57 -0.42
CA PHE A 82 6.41 -18.17 -0.87
C PHE A 82 7.36 -18.17 0.29
N LYS A 83 8.57 -18.68 0.06
CA LYS A 83 9.63 -18.60 1.03
C LYS A 83 10.66 -17.60 0.55
N GLU A 84 11.14 -16.81 1.49
CA GLU A 84 12.50 -16.29 1.57
C GLU A 84 13.46 -16.94 0.55
N GLY A 85 13.92 -16.18 -0.44
CA GLY A 85 14.94 -16.61 -1.39
C GLY A 85 14.58 -17.75 -2.36
N GLU A 86 13.36 -18.31 -2.36
CA GLU A 86 12.94 -19.29 -3.37
C GLU A 86 12.62 -18.59 -4.70
N GLU A 87 13.34 -18.93 -5.77
CA GLU A 87 12.90 -18.51 -7.10
C GLU A 87 11.53 -19.11 -7.39
N LEU A 88 10.57 -18.25 -7.70
CA LEU A 88 9.25 -18.70 -8.11
C LEU A 88 9.36 -19.59 -9.34
N SER A 89 8.84 -20.81 -9.23
CA SER A 89 8.64 -21.67 -10.40
C SER A 89 7.78 -20.97 -11.44
N THR A 90 7.87 -21.37 -12.71
CA THR A 90 7.01 -20.83 -13.78
C THR A 90 5.53 -20.90 -13.41
N MET A 91 5.09 -21.97 -12.73
CA MET A 91 3.70 -22.10 -12.30
C MET A 91 3.34 -21.13 -11.18
N GLN A 92 4.24 -20.87 -10.23
CA GLN A 92 4.03 -19.84 -9.21
C GLN A 92 4.01 -18.43 -9.81
N LYS A 93 4.88 -18.14 -10.79
CA LYS A 93 4.86 -16.87 -11.55
C LYS A 93 3.53 -16.69 -12.28
N ILE A 94 3.05 -17.72 -12.98
CA ILE A 94 1.74 -17.69 -13.65
C ILE A 94 0.62 -17.46 -12.64
N LYS A 95 0.59 -18.20 -11.53
CA LYS A 95 -0.45 -18.05 -10.50
C LYS A 95 -0.43 -16.67 -9.85
N LEU A 96 0.75 -16.09 -9.61
CA LEU A 96 0.89 -14.72 -9.12
C LEU A 96 0.30 -13.72 -10.12
N MET A 97 0.57 -13.88 -11.42
CA MET A 97 0.01 -13.02 -12.46
C MET A 97 -1.52 -13.17 -12.56
N THR A 98 -2.05 -14.38 -12.37
CA THR A 98 -3.51 -14.62 -12.33
C THR A 98 -4.14 -13.92 -11.13
N ILE A 99 -3.58 -14.08 -9.93
CA ILE A 99 -4.05 -13.38 -8.72
C ILE A 99 -3.98 -11.86 -8.94
N LEU A 100 -2.87 -11.35 -9.48
CA LEU A 100 -2.77 -9.92 -9.79
C LEU A 100 -3.88 -9.49 -10.75
N ALA A 101 -4.14 -10.23 -11.83
CA ALA A 101 -5.18 -9.89 -12.79
C ALA A 101 -6.59 -9.91 -12.16
N GLU A 102 -6.87 -10.86 -11.26
CA GLU A 102 -8.15 -10.97 -10.54
C GLU A 102 -8.39 -9.80 -9.58
N HIS A 103 -7.33 -9.29 -8.96
CA HIS A 103 -7.42 -8.17 -8.00
C HIS A 103 -7.15 -6.80 -8.62
N PHE A 104 -6.60 -6.75 -9.84
CA PHE A 104 -6.17 -5.51 -10.51
C PHE A 104 -7.28 -4.47 -10.58
N GLU A 105 -8.48 -4.86 -10.99
CA GLU A 105 -9.62 -3.94 -11.12
C GLU A 105 -9.99 -3.32 -9.77
N GLY A 106 -9.98 -4.10 -8.69
CA GLY A 106 -10.29 -3.62 -7.34
C GLY A 106 -9.25 -2.62 -6.85
N ILE A 107 -7.97 -2.93 -7.04
CA ILE A 107 -6.86 -2.03 -6.70
C ILE A 107 -6.97 -0.74 -7.53
N ALA A 108 -7.12 -0.86 -8.85
CA ALA A 108 -7.21 0.28 -9.76
C ALA A 108 -8.37 1.22 -9.40
N LYS A 109 -9.59 0.69 -9.26
CA LYS A 109 -10.78 1.47 -8.88
C LYS A 109 -10.65 2.12 -7.51
N SER A 110 -10.06 1.42 -6.55
CA SER A 110 -9.85 1.98 -5.21
C SER A 110 -8.80 3.11 -5.18
N SER A 111 -7.87 3.11 -6.14
CA SER A 111 -6.85 4.16 -6.28
C SER A 111 -7.31 5.36 -7.10
N GLU A 112 -8.39 5.24 -7.88
CA GLU A 112 -8.89 6.28 -8.78
C GLU A 112 -9.17 7.62 -8.09
N PRO A 113 -9.82 7.69 -6.91
CA PRO A 113 -10.03 8.98 -6.22
C PRO A 113 -8.72 9.65 -5.81
N MET A 114 -7.72 8.87 -5.40
CA MET A 114 -6.39 9.38 -5.06
C MET A 114 -5.68 9.90 -6.31
N LEU A 115 -5.69 9.14 -7.41
CA LEU A 115 -5.06 9.53 -8.67
C LEU A 115 -5.69 10.79 -9.25
N LYS A 116 -7.03 10.86 -9.29
CA LYS A 116 -7.75 12.04 -9.77
C LYS A 116 -7.37 13.28 -8.97
N TYR A 117 -7.26 13.16 -7.65
CA TYR A 117 -6.83 14.28 -6.81
C TYR A 117 -5.35 14.66 -7.04
N PHE A 118 -4.45 13.68 -7.21
CA PHE A 118 -3.06 13.95 -7.58
C PHE A 118 -2.95 14.63 -8.95
N GLU A 119 -3.82 14.27 -9.90
CA GLU A 119 -3.90 14.93 -11.20
C GLU A 119 -4.45 16.36 -11.09
N GLU A 120 -5.53 16.56 -10.33
CA GLU A 120 -6.12 17.89 -10.10
C GLU A 120 -5.14 18.83 -9.38
N SER A 121 -4.41 18.32 -8.39
CA SER A 121 -3.36 19.08 -7.69
C SER A 121 -2.13 19.35 -8.55
N ASN A 122 -1.66 18.36 -9.32
CA ASN A 122 -0.57 18.55 -10.29
C ASN A 122 -1.00 19.37 -11.50
N PHE A 123 -2.29 19.61 -11.74
CA PHE A 123 -2.78 20.55 -12.75
C PHE A 123 -2.90 21.97 -12.17
N MET A 124 -3.16 22.07 -10.86
CA MET A 124 -3.17 23.30 -10.05
C MET A 124 -1.76 23.76 -9.61
N LEU A 125 -0.75 23.49 -10.45
CA LEU A 125 0.71 23.37 -10.20
C LEU A 125 1.45 24.19 -9.13
N ASN A 126 0.92 25.17 -8.39
CA ASN A 126 1.72 25.92 -7.40
C ASN A 126 0.97 26.57 -6.22
N GLU A 127 -0.34 26.40 -6.03
CA GLU A 127 -1.06 27.17 -4.99
C GLU A 127 -2.07 26.34 -4.23
N PHE A 128 -1.60 25.32 -3.50
CA PHE A 128 -2.40 24.85 -2.38
C PHE A 128 -2.42 25.93 -1.31
N ASN A 129 -3.62 26.33 -0.89
CA ASN A 129 -3.77 27.17 0.29
C ASN A 129 -3.53 26.36 1.58
N GLU A 130 -3.34 27.05 2.71
CA GLU A 130 -3.02 26.40 3.99
C GLU A 130 -4.07 25.36 4.42
N THR A 131 -5.35 25.59 4.10
CA THR A 131 -6.44 24.65 4.40
C THR A 131 -6.30 23.36 3.56
N GLU A 132 -6.00 23.48 2.28
CA GLU A 132 -5.81 22.33 1.39
C GLU A 132 -4.58 21.51 1.80
N ILE A 133 -3.49 22.16 2.18
CA ILE A 133 -2.28 21.50 2.69
C ILE A 133 -2.60 20.73 3.98
N ALA A 134 -3.32 21.36 4.92
CA ALA A 134 -3.69 20.73 6.18
C ALA A 134 -4.64 19.53 5.96
N ALA A 135 -5.63 19.67 5.08
CA ALA A 135 -6.55 18.59 4.75
C ALA A 135 -5.83 17.41 4.05
N PHE A 136 -4.89 17.71 3.16
CA PHE A 136 -4.04 16.70 2.51
C PHE A 136 -3.15 15.96 3.52
N ALA A 137 -2.54 16.68 4.47
CA ALA A 137 -1.70 16.07 5.51
C ALA A 137 -2.49 15.03 6.33
N VAL A 138 -3.72 15.35 6.75
CA VAL A 138 -4.59 14.41 7.49
C VAL A 138 -4.84 13.12 6.69
N VAL A 139 -5.08 13.24 5.39
CA VAL A 139 -5.29 12.08 4.50
C VAL A 139 -4.01 11.25 4.36
N MET A 140 -2.85 11.91 4.21
CA MET A 140 -1.57 11.23 4.07
C MET A 140 -1.15 10.50 5.34
N ASP A 141 -1.39 11.08 6.51
CA ASP A 141 -1.14 10.42 7.80
C ASP A 141 -1.99 9.15 7.93
N ARG A 142 -3.27 9.21 7.54
CA ARG A 142 -4.13 8.02 7.51
C ARG A 142 -3.62 6.98 6.52
N PHE A 143 -3.22 7.40 5.32
CA PHE A 143 -2.69 6.50 4.29
C PHE A 143 -1.45 5.77 4.81
N GLN A 144 -0.51 6.51 5.40
CA GLN A 144 0.68 5.94 6.01
C GLN A 144 0.31 4.93 7.11
N ALA A 145 -0.59 5.29 8.03
CA ALA A 145 -1.04 4.38 9.09
C ALA A 145 -1.62 3.08 8.52
N ARG A 146 -2.43 3.14 7.45
CA ARG A 146 -2.94 1.91 6.78
C ARG A 146 -1.83 1.07 6.16
N MET A 147 -0.86 1.70 5.51
CA MET A 147 0.24 0.97 4.89
C MET A 147 1.14 0.32 5.95
N GLU A 148 1.38 0.99 7.08
CA GLU A 148 2.11 0.40 8.21
C GLU A 148 1.35 -0.77 8.87
N GLU A 149 0.02 -0.69 8.98
CA GLU A 149 -0.80 -1.83 9.45
C GLU A 149 -0.72 -3.02 8.49
N LEU A 150 -0.78 -2.78 7.18
CA LEU A 150 -0.58 -3.81 6.14
C LEU A 150 0.81 -4.43 6.24
N GLU A 151 1.85 -3.60 6.33
CA GLU A 151 3.23 -4.04 6.42
C GLU A 151 3.46 -4.90 7.66
N LYS A 152 3.02 -4.46 8.84
CA LYS A 152 3.09 -5.25 10.09
C LYS A 152 2.35 -6.58 9.98
N LYS A 153 1.16 -6.58 9.37
CA LYS A 153 0.36 -7.80 9.19
C LYS A 153 1.07 -8.82 8.32
N TYR A 154 1.71 -8.35 7.26
CA TYR A 154 2.45 -9.18 6.31
C TYR A 154 3.96 -9.06 6.51
N GLU A 155 4.42 -8.72 7.71
CA GLU A 155 5.84 -8.49 7.99
C GLU A 155 6.65 -9.79 7.80
N SER A 156 6.01 -10.95 7.96
CA SER A 156 6.60 -12.25 7.59
C SER A 156 6.80 -12.46 6.07
N LEU A 157 6.28 -11.58 5.22
CA LEU A 157 6.66 -11.44 3.80
C LEU A 157 7.83 -10.44 3.62
N SER A 158 7.93 -9.43 4.49
CA SER A 158 9.16 -8.66 4.83
C SER A 158 10.04 -9.57 5.73
N LEU A 159 10.89 -9.18 6.67
CA LEU A 159 11.73 -10.09 7.52
C LEU A 159 12.59 -11.17 6.81
N VAL A 160 12.54 -11.15 5.49
CA VAL A 160 13.18 -11.95 4.44
C VAL A 160 14.36 -11.15 3.84
N ALA A 161 14.69 -10.03 4.47
CA ALA A 161 15.63 -9.04 3.94
C ALA A 161 16.74 -8.65 4.93
N ASP A 162 16.66 -9.04 6.22
CA ASP A 162 17.54 -8.48 7.27
C ASP A 162 18.11 -9.50 8.27
N ASN A 163 18.39 -10.76 7.88
CA ASN A 163 19.33 -11.63 8.62
C ASN A 163 20.19 -12.51 7.71
#